data_AF-A0A0R3SQQ7-F1
#
_entry.id   AF-A0A0R3SQQ7-F1
#
_cell.length_a   1.000
_cell.length_b   1.000
_cell.length_c   1.000
_cell.angle_alpha   90.00
_cell.angle_beta   90.00
_cell.angle_gamma   90.00
#
_symmetry.space_group_name_H-M   'P 1'
#
loop_
_entity.id
_entity.type
_entity.pdbx_description
1 polymer ?
#
loop_
_entity_poly.entity_id
_entity_poly.type
_entity_poly.pdbx_seq_one_letter_code
_entity_poly.pdbx_strand_id
1 'polypeptide(L)'
;MHIIGDRRFHRTSSYTSFSDSSNMPSEAEIETALKAKAVNGKITVKDVLAALPGLGVATDKVETHLNEKKDANNHVDLGETITFIASL
;
A
#
# COMPACT_ATOMS: atom_id res chain seq x y z
N MET A 1 57.73 16.93 -6.86
CA MET A 1 56.44 17.55 -7.25
C MET A 1 55.46 16.39 -7.42
N HIS A 2 54.60 16.12 -6.42
CA HIS A 2 53.17 16.48 -6.39
C HIS A 2 52.38 15.79 -7.54
N ILE A 3 51.28 15.02 -7.41
CA ILE A 3 50.33 14.64 -6.35
C ILE A 3 49.64 13.31 -6.78
N ILE A 4 49.14 12.60 -5.77
CA ILE A 4 48.28 11.41 -5.68
C ILE A 4 47.06 11.43 -6.62
N GLY A 5 46.61 10.26 -7.06
CA GLY A 5 45.35 10.12 -7.79
C GLY A 5 44.80 8.69 -7.83
N ASP A 6 44.54 8.15 -6.63
CA ASP A 6 43.72 6.97 -6.35
C ASP A 6 42.49 6.91 -7.29
N ARG A 7 42.42 5.91 -8.16
CA ARG A 7 41.18 5.58 -8.88
C ARG A 7 40.78 4.15 -8.55
N ARG A 8 40.58 3.93 -7.25
CA ARG A 8 39.68 2.90 -6.71
C ARG A 8 38.38 2.90 -7.51
N PHE A 9 38.02 1.70 -7.94
CA PHE A 9 36.67 1.19 -8.15
C PHE A 9 35.55 2.19 -7.92
N HIS A 10 34.73 2.45 -8.94
CA HIS A 10 33.28 2.43 -8.82
C HIS A 10 32.71 2.17 -10.21
N ARG A 11 32.76 0.91 -10.64
CA ARG A 11 31.79 0.39 -11.61
C ARG A 11 30.47 0.29 -10.85
N THR A 12 29.82 1.43 -10.59
CA THR A 12 28.40 1.43 -10.28
C THR A 12 27.70 1.11 -11.59
N SER A 13 27.77 -0.17 -11.96
CA SER A 13 26.68 -0.76 -12.71
C SER A 13 25.47 -0.52 -11.83
N SER A 14 24.65 0.45 -12.23
CA SER A 14 23.35 0.72 -11.62
C SER A 14 22.51 -0.53 -11.84
N TYR A 15 22.77 -1.56 -11.05
CA TYR A 15 21.77 -2.55 -10.72
C TYR A 15 20.79 -1.74 -9.88
N THR A 16 19.90 -0.99 -10.55
CA THR A 16 18.58 -0.75 -10.00
C THR A 16 18.03 -2.14 -9.80
N SER A 17 18.30 -2.70 -8.62
CA SER A 17 17.60 -3.83 -8.10
C SER A 17 16.13 -3.47 -8.28
N PHE A 18 15.50 -4.12 -9.24
CA PHE A 18 14.10 -4.45 -9.10
C PHE A 18 14.05 -5.38 -7.89
N SER A 19 14.12 -4.80 -6.69
CA SER A 19 13.37 -5.35 -5.57
C SER A 19 11.95 -4.94 -5.94
N ASP A 20 11.16 -5.78 -6.63
CA ASP A 20 10.69 -7.05 -6.08
C ASP A 20 10.67 -6.98 -4.56
N SER A 21 9.84 -6.06 -4.09
CA SER A 21 9.27 -6.17 -2.77
C SER A 21 7.78 -6.24 -3.05
N SER A 22 7.21 -7.43 -2.94
CA SER A 22 5.80 -7.61 -2.55
C SER A 22 5.61 -7.02 -1.15
N ASN A 23 5.92 -5.72 -0.98
CA ASN A 23 5.87 -5.02 0.28
C ASN A 23 4.41 -4.68 0.46
N MET A 24 3.70 -5.58 1.12
CA MET A 24 2.35 -5.32 1.57
C MET A 24 2.32 -3.94 2.25
N PRO A 25 1.37 -3.06 1.90
CA PRO A 25 1.35 -1.71 2.42
C PRO A 25 1.22 -1.73 3.94
N SER A 26 1.92 -0.83 4.62
CA SER A 26 1.85 -0.71 6.08
C SER A 26 0.48 -0.19 6.50
N GLU A 27 0.00 -0.49 7.72
CA GLU A 27 -1.26 0.08 8.25
C GLU A 27 -1.32 1.60 8.09
N ALA A 28 -0.20 2.30 8.33
CA ALA A 28 -0.12 3.76 8.15
C ALA A 28 -0.31 4.21 6.69
N GLU A 29 0.19 3.44 5.72
CA GLU A 29 0.04 3.74 4.29
C GLU A 29 -1.39 3.48 3.83
N ILE A 30 -1.99 2.37 4.28
CA ILE A 30 -3.39 2.02 4.02
C ILE A 30 -4.30 3.07 4.67
N GLU A 31 -4.06 3.42 5.93
CA GLU A 31 -4.81 4.46 6.63
C GLU A 31 -4.71 5.78 5.87
N THR A 32 -3.52 6.20 5.46
CA THR A 32 -3.34 7.46 4.71
C THR A 32 -4.13 7.45 3.40
N ALA A 33 -4.12 6.33 2.66
CA ALA A 33 -4.85 6.20 1.40
C ALA A 33 -6.38 6.21 1.59
N LEU A 34 -6.87 5.52 2.62
CA LEU A 34 -8.31 5.34 2.88
C LEU A 34 -8.92 6.51 3.67
N LYS A 35 -8.19 7.11 4.60
CA LYS A 35 -8.65 8.22 5.46
C LYS A 35 -9.00 9.47 4.66
N ALA A 36 -8.39 9.66 3.49
CA ALA A 36 -8.76 10.72 2.56
C ALA A 36 -10.19 10.57 2.00
N LYS A 37 -10.75 9.35 2.02
CA LYS A 37 -12.08 9.02 1.50
C LYS A 37 -13.08 8.61 2.59
N ALA A 38 -12.59 8.27 3.78
CA ALA A 38 -13.43 7.87 4.89
C ALA A 38 -14.17 9.06 5.52
N VAL A 39 -15.43 8.85 5.88
CA VAL A 39 -16.28 9.82 6.57
C VAL A 39 -16.76 9.19 7.87
N ASN A 40 -16.46 9.84 9.00
CA ASN A 40 -16.90 9.39 10.33
C ASN A 40 -16.49 7.95 10.67
N GLY A 41 -15.25 7.56 10.35
CA GLY A 41 -14.71 6.23 10.62
C GLY A 41 -15.24 5.12 9.69
N LYS A 42 -16.08 5.47 8.71
CA LYS A 42 -16.58 4.54 7.70
C LYS A 42 -16.09 4.92 6.32
N ILE A 43 -15.93 3.93 5.46
CA ILE A 43 -15.54 4.13 4.07
C ILE A 43 -16.41 3.28 3.15
N THR A 44 -16.68 3.76 1.93
CA THR A 44 -17.45 2.98 0.97
C THR A 44 -16.60 1.87 0.38
N VAL A 45 -17.21 0.72 0.09
CA VAL A 45 -16.52 -0.39 -0.58
C VAL A 45 -15.83 0.07 -1.88
N LYS A 46 -16.50 0.96 -2.63
CA LYS A 46 -15.94 1.53 -3.87
C LYS A 46 -14.65 2.33 -3.63
N ASP A 47 -14.62 3.16 -2.60
CA ASP A 47 -13.45 3.98 -2.29
C ASP A 47 -12.27 3.12 -1.82
N VAL A 48 -12.53 2.05 -1.07
CA VAL A 48 -11.48 1.08 -0.70
C VAL A 48 -10.91 0.43 -1.94
N LEU A 49 -11.75 -0.15 -2.80
CA LEU A 49 -11.31 -0.83 -4.02
C LEU A 49 -10.57 0.11 -4.99
N ALA A 50 -10.90 1.40 -5.00
CA ALA A 50 -10.19 2.40 -5.80
C ALA A 50 -8.78 2.71 -5.25
N ALA A 51 -8.54 2.55 -3.95
CA ALA A 51 -7.25 2.81 -3.32
C ALA A 51 -6.28 1.60 -3.38
N LEU A 52 -6.80 0.36 -3.39
CA LEU A 52 -5.99 -0.87 -3.40
C LEU A 52 -4.97 -0.97 -4.56
N PRO A 53 -5.27 -0.58 -5.81
CA PRO A 53 -4.30 -0.61 -6.90
C PRO A 53 -3.10 0.30 -6.64
N GLY A 54 -3.31 1.44 -5.97
CA GLY A 54 -2.24 2.36 -5.58
C GLY A 54 -1.37 1.82 -4.45
N LEU A 55 -1.87 0.83 -3.71
CA LEU A 55 -1.16 0.14 -2.63
C LEU A 55 -0.55 -1.21 -3.06
N GLY A 56 -0.76 -1.63 -4.32
CA GLY A 56 -0.29 -2.93 -4.82
C GLY A 56 -1.00 -4.14 -4.22
N VAL A 57 -2.20 -3.96 -3.65
CA VAL A 57 -2.97 -5.04 -3.01
C VAL A 57 -3.97 -5.63 -4.00
N ALA A 58 -4.06 -6.96 -4.03
CA ALA A 58 -5.04 -7.67 -4.84
C ALA A 58 -6.48 -7.35 -4.37
N THR A 59 -7.28 -6.78 -5.26
CA THR A 59 -8.66 -6.37 -4.99
C THR A 59 -9.57 -7.56 -4.71
N ASP A 60 -9.32 -8.74 -5.27
CA ASP A 60 -10.24 -9.89 -5.19
C ASP A 60 -10.50 -10.36 -3.75
N LYS A 61 -9.45 -10.47 -2.93
CA LYS A 61 -9.55 -10.88 -1.52
C LYS A 61 -10.24 -9.82 -0.67
N VAL A 62 -9.91 -8.55 -0.92
CA VAL A 62 -10.47 -7.42 -0.17
C VAL A 62 -11.93 -7.21 -0.55
N GLU A 63 -12.29 -7.28 -1.83
CA GLU A 63 -13.67 -7.14 -2.30
C GLU A 63 -14.61 -8.17 -1.68
N THR A 64 -14.16 -9.43 -1.61
CA THR A 64 -14.94 -10.50 -0.97
C THR A 64 -15.20 -10.17 0.50
N HIS A 65 -14.16 -9.80 1.25
CA HIS A 65 -14.27 -9.42 2.66
C HIS A 65 -15.18 -8.19 2.87
N LEU A 66 -15.02 -7.15 2.04
CA LEU A 66 -15.82 -5.94 2.09
C LEU A 66 -17.30 -6.20 1.79
N ASN A 67 -17.60 -7.09 0.83
CA ASN A 67 -18.98 -7.45 0.50
C ASN A 67 -19.67 -8.22 1.63
N GLU A 68 -18.93 -8.99 2.43
CA GLU A 68 -19.45 -9.67 3.62
C GLU A 68 -19.67 -8.72 4.81
N LYS A 69 -18.81 -7.71 4.95
CA LYS A 69 -18.80 -6.78 6.09
C LYS A 69 -19.59 -5.50 5.89
N LYS A 70 -20.04 -5.19 4.67
CA LYS A 70 -20.71 -3.93 4.37
C LYS A 70 -22.09 -3.80 5.03
N ASP A 71 -22.39 -2.57 5.43
CA ASP A 71 -23.72 -2.14 5.85
C ASP A 71 -24.70 -2.10 4.65
N ALA A 72 -26.00 -1.91 4.94
CA ALA A 72 -27.04 -1.67 3.91
C ALA A 72 -26.72 -0.48 2.97
N ASN A 73 -25.85 0.44 3.40
CA ASN A 73 -25.40 1.60 2.64
C ASN A 73 -24.08 1.36 1.86
N ASN A 74 -23.59 0.12 1.78
CA ASN A 74 -22.28 -0.22 1.18
C ASN A 74 -21.08 0.45 1.86
N HIS A 75 -21.20 0.70 3.17
CA HIS A 75 -20.13 1.24 3.99
C HIS A 75 -19.52 0.12 4.83
N VAL A 76 -18.21 0.22 5.10
CA VAL A 76 -17.47 -0.67 5.99
C VAL A 76 -16.75 0.15 7.04
N ASP A 77 -16.38 -0.49 8.15
CA ASP A 77 -15.53 0.14 9.16
C ASP A 77 -14.10 0.33 8.61
N LEU A 78 -13.58 1.55 8.72
CA LEU A 78 -12.25 1.90 8.23
C LEU A 78 -11.17 1.12 8.99
N GLY A 79 -11.30 1.00 10.32
CA GLY A 79 -10.32 0.33 11.16
C GLY A 79 -10.22 -1.16 10.85
N GLU A 80 -11.36 -1.85 10.80
CA GLU A 80 -11.39 -3.28 10.42
C GLU A 80 -10.79 -3.51 9.02
N THR A 81 -11.09 -2.61 8.08
CA THR A 81 -10.58 -2.70 6.70
C THR A 81 -9.06 -2.51 6.63
N ILE A 82 -8.51 -1.53 7.37
CA ILE A 82 -7.06 -1.29 7.43
C ILE A 82 -6.35 -2.52 7.99
N THR A 83 -6.80 -3.02 9.15
CA THR A 83 -6.19 -4.19 9.80
C THR A 83 -6.30 -5.44 8.93
N PHE A 84 -7.42 -5.63 8.21
CA PHE A 84 -7.55 -6.74 7.26
C PHE A 84 -6.54 -6.63 6.11
N ILE A 85 -6.45 -5.47 5.44
CA ILE A 85 -5.54 -5.27 4.30
C ILE A 85 -4.08 -5.43 4.74
N ALA A 86 -3.71 -4.93 5.92
CA ALA A 86 -2.37 -5.07 6.48
C ALA A 86 -2.00 -6.51 6.85
N SER A 87 -3.00 -7.39 6.99
CA SER A 87 -2.83 -8.79 7.40
C SER A 87 -2.85 -9.80 6.24
N LEU A 88 -2.96 -9.34 4.98
CA LEU A 88 -3.16 -10.21 3.81
C LEU A 88 -1.91 -10.99 3.34
#